data_AF-A0A317Z3V4-F1
#
_entry.id   AF-A0A317Z3V4-F1
#
_cell.length_a   1.000
_cell.length_b   1.000
_cell.length_c   1.000
_cell.angle_alpha   90.00
_cell.angle_beta   90.00
_cell.angle_gamma   90.00
#
_symmetry.space_group_name_H-M   'P 1'
#
loop_
_entity.id
_entity.type
_entity.pdbx_description
1 polymer ?
#
loop_
_entity_poly.entity_id
_entity_poly.type
_entity_poly.pdbx_seq_one_letter_code
_entity_poly.pdbx_strand_id
1 'polypeptide(L)'
;DVTILDVNPKRLQELEDLFDGRVHTIMSNPLNIESHVVESDLVIGAVLIPGAKAPKLVTEDMIKKMKSGSVVVDIAIDQGGIFETTDKISTHDDPTYIKHGVVHYAVANMPGAVPRTSTIGLNNATLPYALQIASKGYQRALTENVPLSHGL
;
A
#
# COMPACT_ATOMS: atom_id res chain seq x y z
N ASP A 1 -4.60 -17.42 9.27
CA ASP A 1 -4.87 -16.37 10.26
C ASP A 1 -4.54 -15.02 9.64
N VAL A 2 -5.24 -13.93 10.00
CA VAL A 2 -5.01 -12.59 9.43
C VAL A 2 -5.04 -11.55 10.54
N THR A 3 -3.97 -10.76 10.62
CA THR A 3 -3.82 -9.68 11.59
C THR A 3 -3.54 -8.36 10.88
N ILE A 4 -4.29 -7.32 11.23
CA ILE A 4 -4.17 -5.97 10.67
C ILE A 4 -3.70 -5.02 11.78
N LEU A 5 -2.61 -4.30 11.50
CA LEU A 5 -2.05 -3.30 12.40
C LEU A 5 -2.32 -1.89 11.84
N ASP A 6 -2.92 -1.01 12.65
CA ASP A 6 -3.16 0.40 12.30
C ASP A 6 -3.00 1.29 13.55
N VAL A 7 -2.67 2.56 13.35
CA VAL A 7 -2.58 3.56 14.43
C VAL A 7 -3.94 4.18 14.77
N ASN A 8 -4.94 4.03 13.89
CA ASN A 8 -6.27 4.59 14.03
C ASN A 8 -7.23 3.56 14.66
N PRO A 9 -7.61 3.72 15.94
CA PRO A 9 -8.49 2.77 16.62
C PRO A 9 -9.88 2.70 15.99
N LYS A 10 -10.39 3.82 15.43
CA LYS A 10 -11.68 3.82 14.73
C LYS A 10 -11.61 2.94 13.48
N ARG A 11 -10.50 2.99 12.74
CA ARG A 11 -10.31 2.14 11.55
C ARG A 11 -10.25 0.66 11.92
N LEU A 12 -9.59 0.32 13.03
CA LEU A 12 -9.54 -1.04 13.55
C LEU A 12 -10.94 -1.55 13.91
N GLN A 13 -11.75 -0.72 14.58
CA GLN A 13 -13.14 -1.08 14.90
C GLN A 13 -13.98 -1.32 13.62
N GLU A 14 -13.88 -0.44 12.62
CA GLU A 14 -14.57 -0.63 11.33
C GLU A 14 -14.20 -1.95 10.64
N LEU A 15 -12.93 -2.37 10.74
CA LEU A 15 -12.46 -3.62 10.17
C LEU A 15 -12.99 -4.83 10.95
N GLU A 16 -13.02 -4.75 12.27
CA GLU A 16 -13.58 -5.80 13.11
C GLU A 16 -15.06 -6.05 12.79
N ASP A 17 -15.83 -4.97 12.65
CA ASP A 17 -17.24 -5.00 12.24
C ASP A 17 -17.40 -5.55 10.81
N LEU A 18 -16.59 -5.09 9.85
CA LEU A 18 -16.67 -5.50 8.44
C LEU A 18 -16.39 -6.99 8.23
N PHE A 19 -15.50 -7.55 9.04
CA PHE A 19 -15.06 -8.94 8.91
C PHE A 19 -15.71 -9.89 9.92
N ASP A 20 -16.66 -9.41 10.72
CA ASP A 20 -17.34 -10.17 11.79
C ASP A 20 -16.34 -10.87 12.73
N GLY A 21 -15.29 -10.14 13.14
CA GLY A 21 -14.24 -10.66 14.04
C GLY A 21 -13.33 -11.74 13.44
N ARG A 22 -13.42 -12.04 12.14
CA ARG A 22 -12.54 -13.03 11.47
C ARG A 22 -11.11 -12.55 11.22
N VAL A 23 -10.84 -11.26 11.42
CA VAL A 23 -9.50 -10.68 11.36
C VAL A 23 -9.14 -10.11 12.72
N HIS A 24 -7.89 -10.30 13.13
CA HIS A 24 -7.37 -9.72 14.35
C HIS A 24 -6.93 -8.28 14.09
N THR A 25 -7.41 -7.34 14.90
CA THR A 25 -7.09 -5.92 14.78
C THR A 25 -6.22 -5.50 15.95
N ILE A 26 -5.07 -4.88 15.65
CA ILE A 26 -4.06 -4.57 16.67
C ILE A 26 -3.57 -3.14 16.49
N MET A 27 -3.42 -2.42 17.60
CA MET A 27 -2.82 -1.10 17.59
C MET A 27 -1.35 -1.17 17.14
N SER A 28 -1.03 -0.40 16.11
CA SER A 28 0.31 -0.32 15.54
C SER A 28 1.25 0.47 16.45
N ASN A 29 2.27 -0.22 16.97
CA ASN A 29 3.40 0.34 17.71
C ASN A 29 4.64 -0.54 17.46
N PRO A 30 5.87 -0.06 17.74
CA PRO A 30 7.09 -0.80 17.39
C PRO A 30 7.15 -2.23 17.94
N LEU A 31 6.70 -2.45 19.17
CA LEU A 31 6.68 -3.76 19.80
C LEU A 31 5.71 -4.72 19.08
N ASN A 32 4.49 -4.26 18.81
CA ASN A 32 3.49 -5.07 18.12
C ASN A 32 3.91 -5.37 16.68
N ILE A 33 4.52 -4.41 15.98
CA ILE A 33 5.04 -4.63 14.63
C ILE A 33 6.11 -5.72 14.66
N GLU A 34 7.10 -5.61 15.55
CA GLU A 34 8.19 -6.59 15.65
C GLU A 34 7.65 -8.00 15.90
N SER A 35 6.83 -8.18 16.94
CA SER A 35 6.31 -9.51 17.30
C SER A 35 5.54 -10.16 16.15
N HIS A 36 4.64 -9.42 15.49
CA HIS A 36 3.81 -9.98 14.43
C HIS A 36 4.59 -10.19 13.12
N VAL A 37 5.55 -9.32 12.79
CA VAL A 37 6.38 -9.50 11.59
C VAL A 37 7.23 -10.77 11.72
N VAL A 38 7.88 -10.98 12.87
CA VAL A 38 8.79 -12.11 13.09
C VAL A 38 8.07 -13.45 12.99
N GLU A 39 6.84 -13.53 13.49
CA GLU A 39 6.05 -14.77 13.48
C GLU A 39 5.31 -15.02 12.15
N SER A 40 5.24 -14.04 11.25
CA SER A 40 4.45 -14.13 10.03
C SER A 40 5.12 -14.93 8.90
N ASP A 41 4.34 -15.77 8.23
CA ASP A 41 4.72 -16.38 6.95
C ASP A 41 4.61 -15.35 5.78
N LEU A 42 3.71 -14.38 5.88
CA LEU A 42 3.48 -13.32 4.88
C LEU A 42 3.20 -11.98 5.57
N VAL A 43 3.95 -10.94 5.20
CA VAL A 43 3.71 -9.56 5.65
C VAL A 43 3.41 -8.67 4.45
N ILE A 44 2.30 -7.93 4.53
CA ILE A 44 1.89 -6.98 3.49
C ILE A 44 2.03 -5.56 4.04
N GLY A 45 2.95 -4.79 3.46
CA GLY A 45 3.14 -3.39 3.78
C GLY A 45 2.17 -2.50 3.01
N ALA A 46 1.10 -2.08 3.67
CA ALA A 46 0.02 -1.30 3.07
C ALA A 46 -0.09 0.14 3.60
N VAL A 47 0.98 0.68 4.20
CA VAL A 47 0.98 2.05 4.75
C VAL A 47 1.33 3.05 3.67
N LEU A 48 0.36 3.92 3.35
CA LEU A 48 0.50 5.00 2.37
C LEU A 48 0.19 6.33 3.06
N ILE A 49 1.13 7.28 3.01
CA ILE A 49 0.91 8.64 3.52
C ILE A 49 0.83 9.58 2.31
N PRO A 50 -0.35 10.13 1.99
CA PRO A 50 -0.50 11.02 0.84
C PRO A 50 0.49 12.20 0.88
N GLY A 51 1.27 12.36 -0.19
CA GLY A 51 2.22 13.47 -0.33
C GLY A 51 3.51 13.35 0.49
N ALA A 52 3.74 12.24 1.20
CA ALA A 52 4.95 12.01 1.98
C ALA A 52 5.59 10.66 1.65
N LYS A 53 6.88 10.52 1.97
CA LYS A 53 7.57 9.24 1.86
C LYS A 53 6.98 8.26 2.88
N ALA A 54 6.81 7.00 2.48
CA ALA A 54 6.39 5.95 3.40
C ALA A 54 7.40 5.81 4.56
N PRO A 55 6.94 5.71 5.82
CA PRO A 55 7.83 5.49 6.95
C PRO A 55 8.43 4.08 6.89
N LYS A 56 9.70 3.95 7.30
CA LYS A 56 10.32 2.64 7.50
C LYS A 56 9.82 2.06 8.83
N LEU A 57 8.88 1.12 8.72
CA LEU A 57 8.21 0.50 9.87
C LEU A 57 8.82 -0.84 10.23
N VAL A 58 9.28 -1.59 9.23
CA VAL A 58 9.86 -2.91 9.41
C VAL A 58 11.36 -2.82 9.19
N THR A 59 12.12 -2.98 10.27
CA THR A 59 13.57 -2.84 10.25
C THR A 59 14.25 -4.09 9.69
N GLU A 60 15.50 -3.94 9.25
CA GLU A 60 16.28 -5.08 8.78
C GLU A 60 16.46 -6.16 9.86
N ASP A 61 16.57 -5.76 11.13
CA ASP A 61 16.69 -6.69 12.25
C ASP A 61 15.41 -7.52 12.46
N MET A 62 14.23 -6.94 12.20
CA MET A 62 12.97 -7.70 12.22
C MET A 62 12.94 -8.73 11.09
N ILE A 63 13.37 -8.36 9.88
CA ILE A 63 13.41 -9.26 8.72
C ILE A 63 14.38 -10.43 8.94
N LYS A 64 15.56 -10.19 9.52
CA LYS A 64 16.53 -11.26 9.85
C LYS A 64 15.99 -12.30 10.83
N LYS A 65 15.02 -11.92 11.66
CA LYS A 65 14.38 -12.81 12.64
C LYS A 65 13.22 -13.61 12.05
N MET A 66 12.72 -13.25 10.86
CA MET A 66 11.66 -13.99 10.19
C MET A 66 12.13 -15.39 9.79
N LYS A 67 11.16 -16.30 9.64
CA LYS A 67 11.41 -17.64 9.12
C LYS A 67 11.89 -17.58 7.66
N SER A 68 12.91 -18.37 7.33
CA SER A 68 13.36 -18.51 5.95
C SER A 68 12.24 -19.05 5.07
N GLY A 69 12.04 -18.43 3.91
CA GLY A 69 10.92 -18.69 3.01
C GLY A 69 9.67 -17.83 3.28
N SER A 70 9.62 -17.06 4.37
CA SER A 70 8.58 -16.04 4.55
C SER A 70 8.63 -15.01 3.42
N VAL A 71 7.49 -14.35 3.19
CA VAL A 71 7.32 -13.39 2.09
C VAL A 71 6.97 -12.02 2.65
N VAL A 72 7.57 -10.97 2.09
CA VAL A 72 7.18 -9.58 2.32
C VAL A 72 6.75 -8.92 1.02
N VAL A 73 5.60 -8.24 1.05
CA VAL A 73 5.01 -7.55 -0.10
C VAL A 73 4.93 -6.06 0.23
N ASP A 74 5.70 -5.23 -0.49
CA ASP A 74 5.71 -3.79 -0.26
C ASP A 74 4.81 -3.06 -1.26
N ILE A 75 3.58 -2.72 -0.83
CA ILE A 75 2.64 -2.00 -1.69
C ILE A 75 3.02 -0.52 -1.82
N ALA A 76 3.71 0.03 -0.83
CA ALA A 76 4.12 1.43 -0.80
C ALA A 76 5.46 1.68 -1.52
N ILE A 77 5.92 0.73 -2.35
CA ILE A 77 7.22 0.82 -3.02
C ILE A 77 7.34 2.06 -3.90
N ASP A 78 6.23 2.49 -4.52
CA ASP A 78 6.15 3.71 -5.33
C ASP A 78 6.42 4.99 -4.52
N GLN A 79 6.36 4.92 -3.19
CA GLN A 79 6.65 6.01 -2.24
C GLN A 79 7.86 5.70 -1.34
N GLY A 80 8.73 4.79 -1.77
CA GLY A 80 9.97 4.43 -1.08
C GLY A 80 9.88 3.24 -0.13
N GLY A 81 8.70 2.61 -0.01
CA GLY A 81 8.48 1.34 0.68
C GLY A 81 8.58 1.40 2.21
N ILE A 82 7.92 0.47 2.90
CA ILE A 82 7.89 0.44 4.37
C ILE A 82 8.96 -0.46 5.01
N PHE A 83 9.57 -1.34 4.23
CA PHE A 83 10.61 -2.26 4.71
C PHE A 83 11.99 -1.64 4.48
N GLU A 84 12.88 -1.71 5.46
CA GLU A 84 14.27 -1.25 5.31
C GLU A 84 15.08 -2.13 4.34
N THR A 85 14.73 -3.40 4.23
CA THR A 85 15.40 -4.37 3.38
C THR A 85 15.01 -4.29 1.91
N THR A 86 13.91 -3.60 1.58
CA THR A 86 13.51 -3.29 0.21
C THR A 86 14.42 -2.19 -0.35
N ASP A 87 15.57 -2.62 -0.88
CA ASP A 87 16.63 -1.79 -1.45
C ASP A 87 16.53 -1.60 -2.96
N LYS A 88 15.68 -2.37 -3.65
CA LYS A 88 15.41 -2.22 -5.07
C LYS A 88 13.94 -2.44 -5.39
N ILE A 89 13.49 -1.77 -6.45
CA ILE A 89 12.18 -1.97 -7.06
C ILE A 89 12.29 -3.15 -8.03
N SER A 90 11.39 -4.13 -7.93
CA SER A 90 11.32 -5.27 -8.85
C SER A 90 10.37 -5.00 -10.02
N THR A 91 10.37 -5.87 -11.03
CA THR A 91 9.53 -5.71 -12.24
C THR A 91 8.57 -6.88 -12.37
N HIS A 92 7.58 -6.80 -13.26
CA HIS A 92 6.70 -7.94 -13.50
C HIS A 92 7.44 -9.17 -14.07
N ASP A 93 8.54 -8.97 -14.81
CA ASP A 93 9.35 -10.04 -15.38
C ASP A 93 10.27 -10.71 -14.35
N ASP A 94 10.77 -9.93 -13.37
CA ASP A 94 11.56 -10.42 -12.24
C ASP A 94 10.97 -9.86 -10.93
N PRO A 95 9.85 -10.43 -10.44
CA PRO A 95 9.02 -9.81 -9.41
C PRO A 95 9.55 -9.95 -7.99
N THR A 96 10.45 -10.91 -7.76
CA THR A 96 10.88 -11.28 -6.42
C THR A 96 12.38 -11.46 -6.30
N TYR A 97 12.92 -11.19 -5.12
CA TYR A 97 14.29 -11.52 -4.79
C TYR A 97 14.39 -11.95 -3.32
N ILE A 98 15.47 -12.64 -2.96
CA ILE A 98 15.66 -13.13 -1.59
C ILE A 98 16.69 -12.27 -0.87
N LYS A 99 16.38 -11.85 0.36
CA LYS A 99 17.30 -11.18 1.27
C LYS A 99 17.08 -11.69 2.68
N HIS A 100 18.15 -12.08 3.37
CA HIS A 100 18.11 -12.70 4.71
C HIS A 100 17.20 -13.94 4.78
N GLY A 101 17.09 -14.70 3.68
CA GLY A 101 16.20 -15.86 3.59
C GLY A 101 14.71 -15.53 3.37
N VAL A 102 14.35 -14.24 3.30
CA VAL A 102 12.97 -13.76 3.10
C VAL A 102 12.76 -13.32 1.65
N VAL A 103 11.67 -13.76 1.04
CA VAL A 103 11.28 -13.39 -0.33
C VAL A 103 10.66 -12.00 -0.31
N HIS A 104 11.23 -11.07 -1.06
CA HIS A 104 10.73 -9.71 -1.21
C HIS A 104 10.01 -9.57 -2.53
N TYR A 105 8.77 -9.07 -2.49
CA TYR A 105 8.01 -8.61 -3.64
C TYR A 105 7.84 -7.09 -3.55
N ALA A 106 8.47 -6.38 -4.48
CA ALA A 106 8.53 -4.92 -4.50
C ALA A 106 8.25 -4.36 -5.90
N VAL A 107 7.26 -4.94 -6.58
CA VAL A 107 6.89 -4.54 -7.94
C VAL A 107 6.10 -3.23 -7.88
N ALA A 108 6.62 -2.21 -8.55
CA ALA A 108 5.94 -0.92 -8.74
C ALA A 108 4.72 -1.05 -9.66
N ASN A 109 3.76 -0.11 -9.53
CA ASN A 109 2.60 -0.04 -10.43
C ASN A 109 1.82 -1.36 -10.58
N MET A 110 1.57 -2.06 -9.46
CA MET A 110 0.82 -3.33 -9.46
C MET A 110 -0.54 -3.30 -10.19
N PRO A 111 -1.33 -2.20 -10.17
CA PRO A 111 -2.56 -2.13 -10.97
C PRO A 111 -2.33 -2.33 -12.48
N GLY A 112 -1.12 -2.09 -12.98
CA GLY A 112 -0.72 -2.33 -14.37
C GLY A 112 -0.81 -3.80 -14.79
N ALA A 113 -0.72 -4.75 -13.86
CA ALA A 113 -0.86 -6.18 -14.13
C ALA A 113 -2.30 -6.60 -14.50
N VAL A 114 -3.30 -5.77 -14.14
CA VAL A 114 -4.72 -6.05 -14.39
C VAL A 114 -5.35 -4.91 -15.21
N PRO A 115 -4.85 -4.65 -16.44
CA PRO A 115 -5.13 -3.41 -17.18
C PRO A 115 -6.62 -3.19 -17.44
N ARG A 116 -7.38 -4.24 -17.77
CA ARG A 116 -8.83 -4.12 -17.99
C ARG A 116 -9.56 -3.58 -16.76
N THR A 117 -9.29 -4.15 -15.59
CA THR A 117 -9.93 -3.76 -14.34
C THR A 117 -9.47 -2.37 -13.91
N SER A 118 -8.17 -2.10 -13.99
CA SER A 118 -7.59 -0.80 -13.62
C SER A 118 -8.06 0.34 -14.53
N THR A 119 -8.18 0.12 -15.84
CA THR A 119 -8.73 1.09 -16.79
C THR A 119 -10.18 1.43 -16.46
N ILE A 120 -11.01 0.42 -16.18
CA ILE A 120 -12.42 0.65 -15.81
C ILE A 120 -12.49 1.44 -14.49
N GLY A 121 -11.73 1.04 -13.47
CA GLY A 121 -11.70 1.72 -12.18
C GLY A 121 -11.23 3.18 -12.29
N LEU A 122 -10.13 3.43 -12.99
CA LEU A 122 -9.60 4.77 -13.21
C LEU A 122 -10.57 5.65 -14.03
N ASN A 123 -11.18 5.09 -15.08
CA ASN A 123 -12.12 5.83 -15.91
C ASN A 123 -13.39 6.21 -15.11
N ASN A 124 -13.93 5.32 -14.29
CA ASN A 124 -15.08 5.63 -13.44
C ASN A 124 -14.81 6.81 -12.49
N ALA A 125 -13.58 6.97 -12.01
CA ALA A 125 -13.18 8.08 -11.16
C ALA A 125 -12.87 9.37 -11.95
N THR A 126 -12.31 9.27 -13.16
CA THR A 126 -11.78 10.42 -13.91
C THR A 126 -12.73 10.98 -14.97
N LEU A 127 -13.67 10.17 -15.50
CA LEU A 127 -14.60 10.57 -16.57
C LEU A 127 -15.41 11.83 -16.24
N PRO A 128 -15.95 12.04 -15.01
CA PRO A 128 -16.67 13.26 -14.70
C PRO A 128 -15.81 14.53 -14.85
N TYR A 129 -14.53 14.46 -14.49
CA TYR A 129 -13.59 15.57 -14.64
C TYR A 129 -13.21 15.81 -16.10
N ALA A 130 -12.97 14.73 -16.85
CA ALA A 130 -12.66 14.80 -18.28
C ALA A 130 -13.80 15.49 -19.07
N LEU A 131 -15.06 15.13 -18.79
CA LEU A 131 -16.24 15.74 -19.42
C LEU A 131 -16.37 17.23 -19.07
N GLN A 132 -16.07 17.62 -17.83
CA GLN A 132 -16.09 19.03 -17.43
C GLN A 132 -15.05 19.86 -18.18
N ILE A 133 -13.82 19.35 -18.27
CA ILE A 133 -12.74 20.01 -19.03
C ILE A 133 -13.12 20.12 -20.50
N ALA A 134 -13.63 19.03 -21.10
CA ALA A 134 -14.03 19.00 -22.51
C ALA A 134 -15.17 20.00 -22.81
N SER A 135 -16.13 20.15 -21.89
CA SER A 135 -17.31 21.01 -22.10
C SER A 135 -17.04 22.49 -21.83
N LYS A 136 -16.17 22.81 -20.88
CA LYS A 136 -15.98 24.18 -20.36
C LYS A 136 -14.62 24.80 -20.69
N GLY A 137 -13.66 23.99 -21.15
CA GLY A 137 -12.24 24.34 -21.17
C GLY A 137 -11.62 24.25 -19.78
N TYR A 138 -10.29 24.06 -19.73
CA TYR A 138 -9.59 23.78 -18.47
C TYR A 138 -9.66 24.94 -17.47
N GLN A 139 -9.50 26.20 -17.90
CA GLN A 139 -9.49 27.37 -17.00
C GLN A 139 -10.79 27.47 -16.21
N ARG A 140 -11.93 27.42 -16.92
CA ARG A 140 -13.25 27.51 -16.29
C ARG A 140 -13.56 26.27 -15.45
N ALA A 141 -13.18 25.08 -15.91
CA ALA A 141 -13.38 23.85 -15.15
C ALA A 141 -12.62 23.88 -13.82
N LEU A 142 -11.39 24.39 -13.79
CA LEU A 142 -10.59 24.52 -12.56
C LEU A 142 -11.18 25.55 -11.59
N THR A 143 -11.66 26.70 -12.08
CA THR A 143 -12.29 27.71 -11.21
C THR A 143 -13.61 27.22 -10.59
N GLU A 144 -14.38 26.42 -11.33
CA GLU A 144 -15.70 25.94 -10.89
C GLU A 144 -15.65 24.61 -10.11
N ASN A 145 -14.53 23.88 -10.15
CA ASN A 145 -14.37 22.58 -9.48
C ASN A 145 -13.12 22.58 -8.59
N VAL A 146 -13.32 22.79 -7.29
CA VAL A 146 -12.23 22.88 -6.30
C VAL A 146 -11.36 21.60 -6.25
N PRO A 147 -11.90 20.38 -6.18
CA PRO A 147 -11.09 19.16 -6.30
C PRO A 147 -10.22 19.11 -7.57
N LEU A 148 -10.76 19.53 -8.71
CA LEU A 148 -9.99 19.58 -9.97
C LEU A 148 -8.89 20.64 -9.92
N SER A 149 -9.13 21.77 -9.24
CA SER A 149 -8.16 22.85 -9.07
C SER A 149 -6.89 22.45 -8.32
N HIS A 150 -6.99 21.49 -7.40
CA HIS A 150 -5.84 20.95 -6.67
C HIS A 150 -4.92 20.08 -7.53
N GLY A 151 -5.34 19.72 -8.75
CA GLY A 151 -4.53 18.94 -9.69
C GLY A 151 -3.63 19.77 -10.62
N LEU A 152 -3.63 21.11 -10.46
CA LEU A 152 -2.79 22.03 -11.23
C LEU A 152 -1.45 22.31 -10.54
#